data_AF-A0A0R0HAV4-F1
#
_entry.id   AF-A0A0R0HAV4-F1
#
_cell.length_a   1.000
_cell.length_b   1.000
_cell.length_c   1.000
_cell.angle_alpha   90.00
_cell.angle_beta   90.00
_cell.angle_gamma   90.00
#
_symmetry.space_group_name_H-M   'P 1'
#
loop_
_entity.id
_entity.type
_entity.pdbx_description
1 polymer ?
#
loop_
_entity_poly.entity_id
_entity_poly.type
_entity_poly.pdbx_seq_one_letter_code
_entity_poly.pdbx_strand_id
1 'polypeptide(L)'
;MGKVESSTKAKGEDMSSLCMRNLLNRIAARFDWEKIMEGDNIIGLKNGKQSISLEPGGQFELSGMPLKTLHQTCDEINSHLYQAKTVAEEMGIGFLGLGFQPKWRLEDIPGVPKVRYNIMQNHLHKFGPPAIESLFMTCSVQNLNQLAAALFANSPFKEGVPNGYLTIRSHRVGQIHKRRVGILPFVFYDTFGMLITLSMCQCCLFIEKNKYIDCRGMSFRDFMASKLPAIPGQVPTLGDWENHLITIFPEVRLKRYMEMRGADDGPLEMLCALPAFWVIDLSMHNIIQY
;
A
#
# COMPACT_ATOMS: atom_id res chain seq x y z
N MET A 1 -16.23 19.28 41.25
CA MET A 1 -16.42 17.83 41.02
C MET A 1 -16.38 17.58 39.52
N GLY A 2 -15.41 16.98 38.84
CA GLY A 2 -14.02 16.60 39.09
C GLY A 2 -13.49 16.30 37.68
N LYS A 3 -12.64 17.18 37.13
CA LYS A 3 -12.02 17.00 35.80
C LYS A 3 -10.83 16.05 35.96
N VAL A 4 -10.88 14.90 35.32
CA VAL A 4 -9.72 14.02 35.16
C VAL A 4 -8.95 14.50 33.94
N GLU A 5 -7.90 15.28 34.17
CA GLU A 5 -6.78 15.43 33.24
C GLU A 5 -5.94 14.14 33.33
N SER A 6 -5.90 13.33 32.27
CA SER A 6 -4.92 12.25 32.16
C SER A 6 -3.66 12.78 31.48
N SER A 7 -2.70 13.14 32.33
CA SER A 7 -1.33 13.46 32.01
C SER A 7 -0.52 12.19 31.73
N THR A 8 -0.05 12.02 30.49
CA THR A 8 1.22 11.33 30.21
C THR A 8 1.71 11.75 28.82
N LYS A 9 2.48 12.85 28.76
CA LYS A 9 3.38 13.12 27.63
C LYS A 9 4.59 12.19 27.77
N ALA A 10 4.56 11.03 27.12
CA ALA A 10 5.79 10.34 26.75
C ALA A 10 6.53 11.22 25.73
N LYS A 11 7.84 11.41 25.93
CA LYS A 11 8.69 12.34 25.17
C LYS A 11 8.57 12.10 23.65
N GLY A 12 7.94 13.03 22.94
CA GLY A 12 8.11 13.24 21.49
C GLY A 12 7.49 12.22 20.54
N GLU A 13 6.87 11.15 21.02
CA GLU A 13 6.20 10.19 20.13
C GLU A 13 4.77 10.65 19.82
N ASP A 14 4.44 10.72 18.53
CA ASP A 14 3.08 10.93 18.05
C ASP A 14 2.15 9.85 18.63
N MET A 15 1.08 10.29 19.32
CA MET A 15 0.07 9.42 19.92
C MET A 15 -0.48 8.39 18.93
N SER A 16 -0.56 8.76 17.65
CA SER A 16 -1.05 7.88 16.59
C SER A 16 -0.08 6.75 16.29
N SER A 17 1.23 7.03 16.28
CA SER A 17 2.27 6.00 16.13
C SER A 17 2.27 5.03 17.30
N LEU A 18 2.10 5.53 18.53
CA LEU A 18 1.94 4.68 19.72
C LEU A 18 0.66 3.83 19.63
N CYS A 19 -0.44 4.41 19.16
CA CYS A 19 -1.71 3.73 18.96
C CYS A 19 -1.59 2.52 18.02
N MET A 20 -0.99 2.71 16.83
CA MET A 20 -0.82 1.63 15.85
C MET A 20 0.15 0.55 16.35
N ARG A 21 1.23 0.93 17.04
CA ARG A 21 2.16 -0.04 17.66
C ARG A 21 1.45 -0.88 18.73
N ASN A 22 0.59 -0.28 19.54
CA ASN A 22 -0.18 -0.99 20.56
C ASN A 22 -1.20 -1.96 19.93
N LEU A 23 -1.88 -1.54 18.87
CA LEU A 23 -2.80 -2.39 18.10
C LEU A 23 -2.07 -3.63 17.57
N LEU A 24 -0.93 -3.45 16.88
CA LEU A 24 -0.13 -4.56 16.34
C LEU A 24 0.36 -5.49 17.47
N ASN A 25 0.85 -4.94 18.59
CA ASN A 25 1.31 -5.75 19.72
C ASN A 25 0.19 -6.60 20.34
N ARG A 26 -1.02 -6.04 20.47
CA ARG A 26 -2.18 -6.75 21.02
C ARG A 26 -2.69 -7.83 20.09
N ILE A 27 -2.73 -7.57 18.77
CA ILE A 27 -3.08 -8.60 17.77
C ILE A 27 -2.05 -9.74 17.82
N ALA A 28 -0.75 -9.42 17.85
CA ALA A 28 0.31 -10.42 17.98
C ALA A 28 0.13 -11.32 19.19
N ALA A 29 -0.10 -10.73 20.36
CA ALA A 29 -0.22 -11.46 21.62
C ALA A 29 -1.51 -12.30 21.72
N ARG A 30 -2.60 -11.88 21.06
CA ARG A 30 -3.91 -12.53 21.17
C ARG A 30 -4.15 -13.61 20.13
N PHE A 31 -3.60 -13.43 18.93
CA PHE A 31 -3.85 -14.29 17.77
C PHE A 31 -2.57 -14.93 17.21
N ASP A 32 -1.51 -14.97 18.04
CA ASP A 32 -0.24 -15.64 17.77
C ASP A 32 0.44 -15.22 16.45
N TRP A 33 0.44 -13.91 16.16
CA TRP A 33 1.20 -13.38 15.03
C TRP A 33 2.65 -13.06 15.42
N GLU A 34 3.58 -13.37 14.53
CA GLU A 34 4.98 -12.96 14.63
C GLU A 34 5.12 -11.46 14.34
N LYS A 35 5.92 -10.76 15.15
CA LYS A 35 6.15 -9.31 15.00
C LYS A 35 7.19 -9.03 13.93
N ILE A 36 6.89 -8.11 13.01
CA ILE A 36 7.86 -7.58 12.07
C ILE A 36 8.39 -6.26 12.63
N MET A 37 9.72 -6.16 12.79
CA MET A 37 10.39 -5.03 13.44
C MET A 37 11.25 -4.23 12.46
N GLU A 38 11.31 -2.90 12.64
CA GLU A 38 12.29 -2.00 12.02
C GLU A 38 12.97 -1.21 13.15
N GLY A 39 14.19 -1.63 13.52
CA GLY A 39 14.81 -1.22 14.78
C GLY A 39 13.95 -1.67 15.96
N ASP A 40 13.65 -0.73 16.87
CA ASP A 40 12.81 -0.99 18.05
C ASP A 40 11.30 -0.90 17.77
N ASN A 41 10.90 -0.53 16.54
CA ASN A 41 9.51 -0.29 16.18
C ASN A 41 8.89 -1.53 15.53
N ILE A 42 7.72 -1.94 16.03
CA ILE A 42 6.86 -2.89 15.32
C ILE A 42 6.22 -2.17 14.11
N ILE A 43 6.38 -2.74 12.92
CA ILE A 43 5.91 -2.18 11.65
C ILE A 43 4.90 -3.06 10.92
N GLY A 44 4.63 -4.25 11.45
CA GLY A 44 3.71 -5.21 10.87
C GLY A 44 3.71 -6.53 11.63
N LEU A 45 2.92 -7.47 11.12
CA LEU A 45 2.77 -8.81 11.67
C LEU A 45 2.86 -9.85 10.55
N LYS A 46 3.23 -11.08 10.91
CA LYS A 46 3.27 -12.22 10.00
C LYS A 46 2.63 -13.44 10.65
N ASN A 47 1.83 -14.17 9.88
CA ASN A 47 1.30 -15.46 10.27
C ASN A 47 1.29 -16.39 9.04
N GLY A 48 2.26 -17.30 8.99
CA GLY A 48 2.50 -18.14 7.81
C GLY A 48 2.81 -17.31 6.57
N LYS A 49 1.89 -17.34 5.59
CA LYS A 49 1.98 -16.55 4.34
C LYS A 49 1.17 -15.25 4.38
N GLN A 50 0.44 -15.00 5.47
CA GLN A 50 -0.24 -13.73 5.68
C GLN A 50 0.71 -12.72 6.29
N SER A 51 0.49 -11.46 5.98
CA SER A 51 1.12 -10.36 6.71
C SER A 51 0.17 -9.18 6.89
N ILE A 52 0.34 -8.50 8.01
CA ILE A 52 -0.30 -7.20 8.27
C ILE A 52 0.80 -6.15 8.18
N SER A 53 0.53 -5.05 7.50
CA SER A 53 1.48 -3.95 7.38
C SER A 53 0.80 -2.59 7.48
N LEU A 54 1.60 -1.54 7.64
CA LEU A 54 1.14 -0.16 7.70
C LEU A 54 1.61 0.61 6.48
N GLU A 55 0.68 1.24 5.78
CA GLU A 55 0.96 2.24 4.72
C GLU A 55 1.36 3.59 5.33
N PRO A 56 1.88 4.56 4.54
CA PRO A 56 2.50 5.78 5.07
C PRO A 56 1.64 6.64 5.98
N GLY A 57 0.32 6.69 5.75
CA GLY A 57 -0.66 7.39 6.59
C GLY A 57 -1.29 6.52 7.69
N GLY A 58 -0.73 5.34 7.96
CA GLY A 58 -1.23 4.41 8.97
C GLY A 58 -2.39 3.53 8.48
N GLN A 59 -2.66 3.47 7.18
CA GLN A 59 -3.65 2.55 6.63
C GLN A 59 -3.21 1.10 6.94
N PHE A 60 -4.15 0.29 7.40
CA PHE A 60 -3.89 -1.03 7.94
C PHE A 60 -4.14 -2.09 6.86
N GLU A 61 -3.07 -2.66 6.32
CA GLU A 61 -3.12 -3.55 5.17
C GLU A 61 -3.01 -5.01 5.59
N LEU A 62 -3.87 -5.86 5.01
CA LEU A 62 -3.71 -7.31 4.97
C LEU A 62 -3.15 -7.73 3.61
N SER A 63 -2.05 -8.46 3.63
CA SER A 63 -1.61 -9.28 2.50
C SER A 63 -1.98 -10.74 2.81
N GLY A 64 -3.00 -11.23 2.10
CA GLY A 64 -3.58 -12.56 2.28
C GLY A 64 -2.76 -13.70 1.70
N MET A 65 -3.15 -14.94 2.00
CA MET A 65 -2.52 -16.14 1.43
C MET A 65 -2.92 -16.33 -0.04
N PRO A 66 -2.08 -17.01 -0.84
CA PRO A 66 -2.53 -17.57 -2.11
C PRO A 66 -3.52 -18.72 -1.83
N LEU A 67 -4.81 -18.44 -1.96
CA LEU A 67 -5.91 -19.36 -1.67
C LEU A 67 -6.48 -19.97 -2.96
N LYS A 68 -7.18 -21.10 -2.83
CA LYS A 68 -7.70 -21.85 -3.97
C LYS A 68 -9.11 -21.42 -4.38
N THR A 69 -9.90 -20.92 -3.43
CA THR A 69 -11.31 -20.58 -3.68
C THR A 69 -11.66 -19.22 -3.11
N LEU A 70 -12.66 -18.58 -3.71
CA LEU A 70 -13.19 -17.29 -3.24
C LEU A 70 -13.82 -17.39 -1.84
N HIS A 71 -14.34 -18.56 -1.47
CA HIS A 71 -14.82 -18.83 -0.11
C HIS A 71 -13.68 -18.71 0.90
N GLN A 72 -12.54 -19.34 0.62
CA GLN A 72 -11.36 -19.20 1.48
C GLN A 72 -10.89 -17.75 1.56
N THR A 73 -10.90 -17.01 0.45
CA THR A 73 -10.54 -15.58 0.45
C THR A 73 -11.47 -14.76 1.34
N CYS A 74 -12.79 -14.99 1.25
CA CYS A 74 -13.74 -14.28 2.09
C CYS A 74 -13.64 -14.68 3.56
N ASP A 75 -13.35 -15.95 3.87
CA ASP A 75 -13.08 -16.42 5.23
C ASP A 75 -11.83 -15.76 5.84
N GLU A 76 -10.76 -15.60 5.05
CA GLU A 76 -9.54 -14.91 5.47
C GLU A 76 -9.79 -13.43 5.78
N ILE A 77 -10.52 -12.73 4.90
CA ILE A 77 -10.91 -11.32 5.12
C ILE A 77 -11.75 -11.20 6.40
N ASN A 78 -12.74 -12.08 6.59
CA ASN A 78 -13.57 -12.11 7.79
C ASN A 78 -12.74 -12.33 9.06
N SER A 79 -11.81 -13.29 9.04
CA SER A 79 -10.91 -13.57 10.15
C SER A 79 -10.05 -12.35 10.49
N HIS A 80 -9.45 -11.71 9.49
CA HIS A 80 -8.67 -10.49 9.70
C HIS A 80 -9.49 -9.36 10.32
N LEU A 81 -10.67 -9.08 9.76
CA LEU A 81 -11.55 -8.03 10.29
C LEU A 81 -12.01 -8.35 11.71
N TYR A 82 -12.32 -9.61 12.02
CA TYR A 82 -12.66 -10.03 13.38
C TYR A 82 -11.52 -9.76 14.36
N GLN A 83 -10.29 -10.18 14.01
CA GLN A 83 -9.11 -9.98 14.87
C GLN A 83 -8.81 -8.50 15.10
N ALA A 84 -8.83 -7.71 14.02
CA ALA A 84 -8.59 -6.27 14.07
C ALA A 84 -9.64 -5.55 14.90
N LYS A 85 -10.94 -5.81 14.66
CA LYS A 85 -12.06 -5.21 15.42
C LYS A 85 -12.02 -5.58 16.90
N THR A 86 -11.81 -6.86 17.22
CA THR A 86 -11.78 -7.35 18.61
C THR A 86 -10.75 -6.59 19.45
N VAL A 87 -9.57 -6.31 18.90
CA VAL A 87 -8.53 -5.55 19.61
C VAL A 87 -8.79 -4.05 19.55
N ALA A 88 -9.25 -3.51 18.42
CA ALA A 88 -9.48 -2.09 18.23
C ALA A 88 -10.62 -1.56 19.10
N GLU A 89 -11.70 -2.32 19.30
CA GLU A 89 -12.83 -1.94 20.16
C GLU A 89 -12.40 -1.71 21.61
N GLU A 90 -11.51 -2.56 22.15
CA GLU A 90 -10.93 -2.37 23.49
C GLU A 90 -10.06 -1.11 23.61
N MET A 91 -9.59 -0.59 22.49
CA MET A 91 -8.79 0.62 22.40
C MET A 91 -9.63 1.86 22.04
N GLY A 92 -10.93 1.70 21.80
CA GLY A 92 -11.81 2.79 21.32
C GLY A 92 -11.52 3.22 19.88
N ILE A 93 -11.01 2.31 19.05
CA ILE A 93 -10.65 2.55 17.65
C ILE A 93 -11.67 1.88 16.72
N GLY A 94 -12.02 2.56 15.63
CA GLY A 94 -12.77 1.98 14.52
C GLY A 94 -11.95 1.98 13.23
N PHE A 95 -12.28 1.07 12.32
CA PHE A 95 -11.74 1.05 10.96
C PHE A 95 -12.81 1.53 9.97
N LEU A 96 -12.36 2.19 8.91
CA LEU A 96 -13.22 2.75 7.87
C LEU A 96 -12.74 2.27 6.50
N GLY A 97 -13.56 1.46 5.82
CA GLY A 97 -13.29 1.01 4.44
C GLY A 97 -13.80 2.04 3.43
N LEU A 98 -12.88 2.87 2.91
CA LEU A 98 -13.13 3.89 1.89
C LEU A 98 -11.89 4.06 1.01
N GLY A 99 -12.07 4.47 -0.24
CA GLY A 99 -10.94 4.74 -1.14
C GLY A 99 -10.08 5.95 -0.77
N PHE A 100 -10.64 6.88 0.00
CA PHE A 100 -9.98 8.12 0.42
C PHE A 100 -10.45 8.55 1.80
N GLN A 101 -9.55 9.10 2.62
CA GLN A 101 -9.87 9.67 3.94
C GLN A 101 -10.88 10.83 3.80
N PRO A 102 -12.13 10.68 4.28
CA PRO A 102 -13.19 11.62 3.97
C PRO A 102 -13.14 12.94 4.74
N LYS A 103 -12.44 13.01 5.89
CA LYS A 103 -12.62 14.08 6.89
C LYS A 103 -11.40 14.94 7.14
N TRP A 104 -10.23 14.33 7.36
CA TRP A 104 -9.04 15.03 7.85
C TRP A 104 -8.25 15.66 6.70
N ARG A 105 -7.51 16.73 6.98
CA ARG A 105 -6.58 17.32 6.01
C ARG A 105 -5.29 16.51 6.01
N LEU A 106 -4.50 16.64 4.95
CA LEU A 106 -3.22 15.92 4.82
C LEU A 106 -2.28 16.16 6.01
N GLU A 107 -2.24 17.40 6.52
CA GLU A 107 -1.41 17.78 7.68
C GLU A 107 -1.87 17.15 9.01
N ASP A 108 -3.11 16.66 9.07
CA ASP A 108 -3.68 16.00 10.24
C ASP A 108 -3.43 14.47 10.22
N ILE A 109 -2.84 13.93 9.14
CA ILE A 109 -2.58 12.49 9.00
C ILE A 109 -1.25 12.12 9.65
N PRO A 110 -1.24 11.17 10.62
CA PRO A 110 -0.01 10.74 11.25
C PRO A 110 0.86 9.93 10.28
N GLY A 111 2.17 10.21 10.30
CA GLY A 111 3.13 9.48 9.51
C GLY A 111 3.62 8.22 10.22
N VAL A 112 3.64 7.09 9.49
CA VAL A 112 4.28 5.86 10.00
C VAL A 112 5.80 6.03 9.95
N PRO A 113 6.54 5.79 11.06
CA PRO A 113 7.97 6.08 11.16
C PRO A 113 8.85 5.01 10.48
N LYS A 114 8.65 4.78 9.17
CA LYS A 114 9.49 3.88 8.35
C LYS A 114 10.43 4.68 7.47
N VAL A 115 11.70 4.30 7.44
CA VAL A 115 12.74 5.04 6.71
C VAL A 115 12.40 5.14 5.22
N ARG A 116 11.87 4.06 4.64
CA ARG A 116 11.45 4.03 3.22
C ARG A 116 10.38 5.07 2.90
N TYR A 117 9.46 5.35 3.83
CA TYR A 117 8.37 6.32 3.62
C TYR A 117 8.87 7.75 3.60
N ASN A 118 9.86 8.08 4.43
CA ASN A 118 10.53 9.38 4.39
C ASN A 118 11.20 9.63 3.02
N ILE A 119 11.88 8.61 2.47
CA ILE A 119 12.51 8.71 1.13
C ILE A 119 11.45 8.91 0.04
N MET A 120 10.38 8.10 0.07
CA MET A 120 9.28 8.18 -0.89
C MET A 120 8.56 9.53 -0.82
N GLN A 121 8.20 9.99 0.38
CA GLN A 121 7.56 11.28 0.60
C GLN A 121 8.43 12.40 0.03
N ASN A 122 9.71 12.46 0.38
CA ASN A 122 10.62 13.49 -0.14
C ASN A 122 10.78 13.44 -1.68
N HIS A 123 10.62 12.28 -2.31
CA HIS A 123 10.60 12.18 -3.77
C HIS A 123 9.29 12.71 -4.36
N LEU A 124 8.15 12.26 -3.80
CA LEU A 124 6.82 12.56 -4.32
C LEU A 124 6.38 14.00 -4.08
N HIS A 125 6.95 14.69 -3.09
CA HIS A 125 6.69 16.11 -2.80
C HIS A 125 6.87 16.99 -4.04
N LYS A 126 7.81 16.62 -4.93
CA LYS A 126 8.10 17.34 -6.17
C LYS A 126 6.97 17.26 -7.22
N PHE A 127 6.02 16.33 -7.05
CA PHE A 127 4.87 16.16 -7.93
C PHE A 127 3.60 16.82 -7.39
N GLY A 128 3.71 17.55 -6.27
CA GLY A 128 2.63 18.33 -5.69
C GLY A 128 1.67 17.53 -4.80
N PRO A 129 0.62 18.19 -4.27
CA PRO A 129 -0.30 17.61 -3.29
C PRO A 129 -0.93 16.28 -3.70
N PRO A 130 -1.37 16.05 -4.96
CA PRO A 130 -1.98 14.78 -5.34
C PRO A 130 -1.10 13.56 -5.08
N ALA A 131 0.22 13.69 -5.28
CA ALA A 131 1.14 12.58 -5.06
C ALA A 131 1.31 12.22 -3.58
N ILE A 132 1.20 13.21 -2.70
CA ILE A 132 1.29 12.99 -1.25
C ILE A 132 -0.06 12.54 -0.70
N GLU A 133 -1.17 13.09 -1.18
CA GLU A 133 -2.52 12.62 -0.84
C GLU A 133 -2.69 11.15 -1.23
N SER A 134 -2.22 10.74 -2.41
CA SER A 134 -2.24 9.33 -2.79
C SER A 134 -1.48 8.43 -1.83
N LEU A 135 -0.36 8.91 -1.28
CA LEU A 135 0.47 8.12 -0.38
C LEU A 135 -0.15 8.00 1.04
N PHE A 136 -0.73 9.08 1.55
CA PHE A 136 -1.17 9.18 2.94
C PHE A 136 -2.67 8.98 3.15
N MET A 137 -3.49 9.22 2.12
CA MET A 137 -4.93 9.38 2.28
C MET A 137 -5.75 8.39 1.48
N THR A 138 -5.12 7.45 0.76
CA THR A 138 -5.84 6.45 -0.04
C THR A 138 -5.76 5.05 0.57
N CYS A 139 -6.82 4.27 0.37
CA CYS A 139 -6.85 2.82 0.58
C CYS A 139 -7.35 2.15 -0.70
N SER A 140 -6.87 0.96 -1.02
CA SER A 140 -7.29 0.25 -2.23
C SER A 140 -7.48 -1.22 -1.95
N VAL A 141 -8.41 -1.82 -2.67
CA VAL A 141 -8.37 -3.25 -2.97
C VAL A 141 -7.91 -3.42 -4.41
N GLN A 142 -7.05 -4.39 -4.63
CA GLN A 142 -6.21 -4.48 -5.82
C GLN A 142 -7.02 -4.95 -7.07
N ASN A 143 -7.20 -4.10 -8.12
CA ASN A 143 -8.10 -4.25 -9.30
C ASN A 143 -7.61 -3.72 -10.72
N LEU A 144 -8.01 -4.25 -11.89
CA LEU A 144 -7.62 -3.76 -13.23
C LEU A 144 -8.74 -2.92 -13.87
N ASN A 145 -8.38 -1.87 -14.62
CA ASN A 145 -9.25 -1.16 -15.56
C ASN A 145 -10.34 -0.23 -14.95
N GLN A 146 -10.73 0.78 -15.74
CA GLN A 146 -11.68 1.85 -15.42
C GLN A 146 -13.08 1.33 -15.05
N LEU A 147 -13.51 0.20 -15.64
CA LEU A 147 -14.79 -0.42 -15.31
C LEU A 147 -14.84 -0.82 -13.83
N ALA A 148 -13.75 -1.38 -13.34
CA ALA A 148 -13.69 -1.90 -12.00
C ALA A 148 -13.49 -0.77 -11.00
N ALA A 149 -12.73 0.28 -11.35
CA ALA A 149 -12.71 1.54 -10.60
C ALA A 149 -14.11 2.18 -10.49
N ALA A 150 -14.95 2.06 -11.52
CA ALA A 150 -16.32 2.57 -11.51
C ALA A 150 -17.27 1.71 -10.66
N LEU A 151 -17.23 0.39 -10.81
CA LEU A 151 -18.03 -0.55 -10.01
C LEU A 151 -17.72 -0.46 -8.52
N PHE A 152 -16.46 -0.18 -8.20
CA PHE A 152 -15.94 -0.14 -6.84
C PHE A 152 -15.63 1.30 -6.39
N ALA A 153 -16.28 2.33 -6.95
CA ALA A 153 -16.03 3.72 -6.56
C ALA A 153 -16.58 4.01 -5.14
N ASN A 154 -15.70 4.42 -4.21
CA ASN A 154 -16.06 4.57 -2.80
C ASN A 154 -15.26 5.68 -2.11
N SER A 155 -15.09 6.83 -2.77
CA SER A 155 -14.39 7.98 -2.19
C SER A 155 -14.98 9.35 -2.59
N PRO A 156 -16.25 9.63 -2.25
CA PRO A 156 -16.94 10.85 -2.68
C PRO A 156 -16.70 12.08 -1.80
N PHE A 157 -16.01 11.93 -0.65
CA PHE A 157 -15.78 13.01 0.31
C PHE A 157 -14.31 13.38 0.40
N LYS A 158 -14.03 14.67 0.66
CA LYS A 158 -12.72 15.18 1.08
C LYS A 158 -12.96 16.32 2.07
N GLU A 159 -12.24 16.32 3.18
CA GLU A 159 -12.34 17.37 4.22
C GLU A 159 -13.77 17.60 4.73
N GLY A 160 -14.58 16.53 4.79
CA GLY A 160 -15.94 16.53 5.31
C GLY A 160 -17.03 16.94 4.32
N VAL A 161 -16.67 17.25 3.06
CA VAL A 161 -17.62 17.70 2.03
C VAL A 161 -17.55 16.84 0.76
N PRO A 162 -18.64 16.76 -0.03
CA PRO A 162 -18.60 16.13 -1.36
C PRO A 162 -17.53 16.78 -2.25
N ASN A 163 -16.69 15.96 -2.89
CA ASN A 163 -15.52 16.43 -3.63
C ASN A 163 -15.73 16.53 -5.17
N GLY A 164 -16.90 16.13 -5.66
CA GLY A 164 -17.25 16.13 -7.10
C GLY A 164 -16.85 14.86 -7.88
N TYR A 165 -16.18 13.90 -7.24
CA TYR A 165 -15.82 12.60 -7.82
C TYR A 165 -16.57 11.46 -7.15
N LEU A 166 -16.75 10.34 -7.85
CA LEU A 166 -17.18 9.08 -7.25
C LEU A 166 -15.99 8.33 -6.64
N THR A 167 -14.84 8.37 -7.33
CA THR A 167 -13.54 7.87 -6.84
C THR A 167 -12.47 8.97 -6.97
N ILE A 168 -12.34 9.82 -5.95
CA ILE A 168 -11.22 10.78 -5.91
C ILE A 168 -9.88 10.05 -5.82
N ARG A 169 -9.86 8.82 -5.26
CA ARG A 169 -8.68 7.96 -5.21
C ARG A 169 -8.09 7.75 -6.60
N SER A 170 -8.88 7.25 -7.54
CA SER A 170 -8.44 6.98 -8.91
C SER A 170 -7.97 8.25 -9.61
N HIS A 171 -8.67 9.37 -9.35
CA HIS A 171 -8.28 10.67 -9.88
C HIS A 171 -6.90 11.13 -9.35
N ARG A 172 -6.63 10.97 -8.04
CA ARG A 172 -5.35 11.35 -7.41
C ARG A 172 -4.21 10.44 -7.84
N VAL A 173 -4.43 9.13 -7.85
CA VAL A 173 -3.43 8.16 -8.30
C VAL A 173 -3.04 8.40 -9.75
N GLY A 174 -4.01 8.70 -10.63
CA GLY A 174 -3.76 9.05 -12.02
C GLY A 174 -2.95 10.34 -12.23
N GLN A 175 -2.84 11.19 -11.20
CA GLN A 175 -2.03 12.42 -11.24
C GLN A 175 -0.59 12.23 -10.77
N ILE A 176 -0.25 11.09 -10.16
CA ILE A 176 1.11 10.81 -9.70
C ILE A 176 1.99 10.59 -10.94
N HIS A 177 2.93 11.50 -11.24
CA HIS A 177 3.98 11.37 -12.26
C HIS A 177 3.77 10.30 -13.37
N LYS A 178 3.41 10.74 -14.58
CA LYS A 178 3.04 9.91 -15.75
C LYS A 178 3.96 8.72 -16.10
N ARG A 179 5.21 8.68 -15.62
CA ARG A 179 6.10 7.52 -15.85
C ARG A 179 5.98 6.41 -14.80
N ARG A 180 5.31 6.64 -13.67
CA ARG A 180 5.15 5.65 -12.59
C ARG A 180 3.74 5.05 -12.52
N VAL A 181 2.73 5.73 -13.07
CA VAL A 181 1.32 5.34 -12.93
C VAL A 181 0.60 5.22 -14.26
N GLY A 182 -0.60 4.64 -14.18
CA GLY A 182 -1.55 4.54 -15.27
C GLY A 182 -1.41 3.26 -16.06
N ILE A 183 -2.14 3.22 -17.17
CA ILE A 183 -2.04 2.15 -18.16
C ILE A 183 -0.73 2.36 -18.90
N LEU A 184 0.20 1.43 -18.71
CA LEU A 184 1.48 1.42 -19.38
C LEU A 184 1.25 1.01 -20.85
N PRO A 185 1.22 1.95 -21.84
CA PRO A 185 0.68 1.65 -23.17
C PRO A 185 1.40 0.52 -23.89
N PHE A 186 2.63 0.24 -23.48
CA PHE A 186 3.44 -0.80 -24.07
C PHE A 186 3.07 -2.22 -23.67
N VAL A 187 2.17 -2.43 -22.69
CA VAL A 187 1.62 -3.78 -22.46
C VAL A 187 0.84 -4.29 -23.67
N PHE A 188 0.45 -3.38 -24.58
CA PHE A 188 -0.21 -3.68 -25.85
C PHE A 188 0.77 -3.82 -27.03
N TYR A 189 2.09 -3.71 -26.80
CA TYR A 189 3.11 -3.99 -27.82
C TYR A 189 3.68 -5.40 -27.63
N ASP A 190 4.02 -6.07 -28.74
CA ASP A 190 4.41 -7.49 -28.81
C ASP A 190 5.68 -7.90 -28.03
N THR A 191 6.30 -6.99 -27.27
CA THR A 191 7.57 -7.27 -26.59
C THR A 191 7.51 -7.01 -25.09
N PHE A 192 7.37 -8.09 -24.33
CA PHE A 192 7.54 -8.12 -22.87
C PHE A 192 8.82 -7.41 -22.39
N GLY A 193 9.89 -7.44 -23.19
CA GLY A 193 11.16 -6.77 -22.91
C GLY A 193 11.06 -5.25 -22.69
N MET A 194 10.04 -4.58 -23.24
CA MET A 194 9.81 -3.15 -22.99
C MET A 194 9.46 -2.86 -21.54
N LEU A 195 8.69 -3.75 -20.88
CA LEU A 195 8.35 -3.61 -19.46
C LEU A 195 9.59 -3.59 -18.58
N ILE A 196 10.50 -4.54 -18.79
CA ILE A 196 11.76 -4.65 -18.05
C ILE A 196 12.61 -3.40 -18.33
N THR A 197 12.77 -3.05 -19.61
CA THR A 197 13.58 -1.90 -20.04
C THR A 197 13.11 -0.59 -19.40
N LEU A 198 11.81 -0.35 -19.38
CA LEU A 198 11.22 0.86 -18.81
C LEU A 198 11.28 0.85 -17.29
N SER A 199 11.04 -0.30 -16.66
CA SER A 199 11.21 -0.47 -15.22
C SER A 199 12.65 -0.16 -14.81
N MET A 200 13.65 -0.63 -15.55
CA MET A 200 15.06 -0.31 -15.31
C MET A 200 15.41 1.18 -15.50
N CYS A 201 14.72 1.87 -16.41
CA CYS A 201 14.89 3.30 -16.64
C CYS A 201 14.20 4.18 -15.58
N GLN A 202 13.35 3.60 -14.73
CA GLN A 202 12.76 4.37 -13.64
C GLN A 202 13.80 4.73 -12.58
N CYS A 203 13.58 5.89 -11.98
CA CYS A 203 14.41 6.37 -10.88
C CYS A 203 14.33 5.39 -9.70
N CYS A 204 15.47 4.85 -9.28
CA CYS A 204 15.57 4.08 -8.05
C CYS A 204 15.35 5.02 -6.87
N LEU A 205 14.40 4.72 -5.98
CA LEU A 205 14.16 5.58 -4.81
C LEU A 205 15.15 5.26 -3.69
N PHE A 206 15.33 3.97 -3.42
CA PHE A 206 16.24 3.47 -2.40
C PHE A 206 16.77 2.09 -2.76
N ILE A 207 17.90 1.73 -2.17
CA ILE A 207 18.40 0.36 -2.10
C ILE A 207 18.51 -0.04 -0.63
N GLU A 208 18.10 -1.27 -0.32
CA GLU A 208 18.16 -1.82 1.02
C GLU A 208 19.35 -2.77 1.12
N LYS A 209 20.33 -2.40 1.95
CA LYS A 209 21.43 -3.28 2.37
C LYS A 209 21.33 -3.48 3.87
N ASN A 210 22.36 -3.11 4.63
CA ASN A 210 22.27 -3.02 6.09
C ASN A 210 21.43 -1.82 6.56
N LYS A 211 21.18 -0.87 5.65
CA LYS A 211 20.34 0.31 5.82
C LYS A 211 19.70 0.68 4.49
N TYR A 212 18.66 1.50 4.54
CA TYR A 212 18.13 2.16 3.35
C TYR A 212 19.11 3.23 2.87
N ILE A 213 19.48 3.15 1.60
CA ILE A 213 20.37 4.08 0.91
C ILE A 213 19.51 4.86 -0.07
N ASP A 214 19.51 6.19 0.03
CA ASP A 214 18.79 7.07 -0.88
C ASP A 214 19.45 7.04 -2.27
N CYS A 215 18.69 6.64 -3.28
CA CYS A 215 19.16 6.55 -4.67
C CYS A 215 18.38 7.47 -5.61
N ARG A 216 17.61 8.42 -5.06
CA ARG A 216 16.77 9.32 -5.86
C ARG A 216 17.61 10.06 -6.91
N GLY A 217 17.13 10.01 -8.15
CA GLY A 217 17.77 10.61 -9.32
C GLY A 217 18.65 9.63 -10.11
N MET A 218 18.90 8.44 -9.59
CA MET A 218 19.69 7.39 -10.23
C MET A 218 18.78 6.34 -10.87
N SER A 219 19.27 5.60 -11.87
CA SER A 219 18.47 4.55 -12.54
C SER A 219 18.85 3.15 -12.07
N PHE A 220 17.90 2.21 -12.07
CA PHE A 220 18.22 0.81 -11.81
C PHE A 220 19.11 0.23 -12.93
N ARG A 221 19.03 0.78 -14.14
CA ARG A 221 19.95 0.49 -15.24
C ARG A 221 21.40 0.78 -14.88
N ASP A 222 21.69 1.90 -14.23
CA ASP A 222 23.06 2.20 -13.76
C ASP A 222 23.49 1.22 -12.68
N PHE A 223 22.57 0.77 -11.83
CA PHE A 223 22.87 -0.24 -10.82
C PHE A 223 23.22 -1.59 -11.44
N MET A 224 22.46 -2.06 -12.43
CA MET A 224 22.80 -3.26 -13.20
C MET A 224 24.19 -3.17 -13.86
N ALA A 225 24.63 -1.98 -14.24
CA ALA A 225 25.96 -1.73 -14.80
C ALA A 225 27.05 -1.52 -13.74
N SER A 226 26.75 -1.70 -12.44
CA SER A 226 27.65 -1.39 -11.30
C SER A 226 28.10 0.07 -11.20
N LYS A 227 27.33 0.98 -11.82
CA LYS A 227 27.62 2.42 -11.93
C LYS A 227 26.72 3.27 -11.03
N LEU A 228 26.10 2.67 -10.01
CA LEU A 228 25.24 3.42 -9.09
C LEU A 228 26.10 4.26 -8.13
N PRO A 229 26.08 5.61 -8.19
CA PRO A 229 26.98 6.44 -7.39
C PRO A 229 26.82 6.26 -5.86
N ALA A 230 25.62 5.91 -5.40
CA ALA A 230 25.33 5.69 -3.99
C ALA A 230 26.00 4.42 -3.41
N ILE A 231 26.27 3.42 -4.25
CA ILE A 231 26.92 2.16 -3.89
C ILE A 231 27.86 1.70 -5.01
N PRO A 232 28.99 2.41 -5.22
CA PRO A 232 29.88 2.16 -6.35
C PRO A 232 30.38 0.71 -6.40
N GLY A 233 30.37 0.11 -7.60
CA GLY A 233 30.90 -1.23 -7.84
C GLY A 233 30.02 -2.39 -7.36
N GLN A 234 28.90 -2.12 -6.69
CA GLN A 234 27.95 -3.18 -6.31
C GLN A 234 27.03 -3.54 -7.48
N VAL A 235 26.66 -4.82 -7.54
CA VAL A 235 25.64 -5.35 -8.45
C VAL A 235 24.32 -5.59 -7.72
N PRO A 236 23.17 -5.42 -8.40
CA PRO A 236 21.86 -5.69 -7.81
C PRO A 236 21.64 -7.19 -7.58
N THR A 237 20.93 -7.47 -6.51
CA THR A 237 20.34 -8.77 -6.19
C THR A 237 18.88 -8.82 -6.67
N LEU A 238 18.27 -10.01 -6.64
CA LEU A 238 16.83 -10.14 -6.89
C LEU A 238 15.99 -9.36 -5.87
N GLY A 239 16.43 -9.28 -4.62
CA GLY A 239 15.75 -8.48 -3.59
C GLY A 239 15.78 -6.98 -3.91
N ASP A 240 16.91 -6.48 -4.42
CA ASP A 240 17.00 -5.08 -4.87
C ASP A 240 16.03 -4.78 -6.02
N TRP A 241 15.86 -5.73 -6.95
CA TRP A 241 14.92 -5.60 -8.05
C TRP A 241 13.47 -5.63 -7.57
N GLU A 242 13.12 -6.55 -6.67
CA GLU A 242 11.79 -6.62 -6.06
C GLU A 242 11.48 -5.31 -5.30
N ASN A 243 12.45 -4.77 -4.55
CA ASN A 243 12.35 -3.47 -3.87
C ASN A 243 12.23 -2.29 -4.84
N HIS A 244 12.86 -2.35 -6.01
CA HIS A 244 12.68 -1.32 -7.03
C HIS A 244 11.27 -1.35 -7.63
N LEU A 245 10.77 -2.54 -7.97
CA LEU A 245 9.45 -2.73 -8.57
C LEU A 245 8.29 -2.28 -7.68
N ILE A 246 8.41 -2.39 -6.34
CA ILE A 246 7.37 -1.89 -5.43
C ILE A 246 7.22 -0.35 -5.45
N THR A 247 8.21 0.37 -5.99
CA THR A 247 8.17 1.84 -6.14
C THR A 247 7.53 2.31 -7.46
N ILE A 248 7.09 1.36 -8.29
CA ILE A 248 6.44 1.60 -9.58
C ILE A 248 4.95 1.26 -9.39
N PHE A 249 4.03 2.17 -9.72
CA PHE A 249 2.60 2.07 -9.36
C PHE A 249 1.68 2.05 -10.59
N PRO A 250 1.88 1.09 -11.53
CA PRO A 250 0.98 0.96 -12.67
C PRO A 250 -0.38 0.43 -12.23
N GLU A 251 -1.39 0.53 -13.10
CA GLU A 251 -2.72 -0.05 -12.85
C GLU A 251 -2.65 -1.58 -12.67
N VAL A 252 -1.74 -2.21 -13.40
CA VAL A 252 -1.38 -3.63 -13.21
C VAL A 252 0.11 -3.72 -12.99
N ARG A 253 0.50 -4.24 -11.83
CA ARG A 253 1.91 -4.50 -11.53
C ARG A 253 2.20 -5.97 -11.75
N LEU A 254 3.18 -6.23 -12.61
CA LEU A 254 3.71 -7.57 -12.79
C LEU A 254 4.84 -7.83 -11.79
N LYS A 255 4.71 -8.93 -11.05
CA LYS A 255 5.75 -9.57 -10.26
C LYS A 255 5.85 -11.04 -10.71
N ARG A 256 6.12 -11.96 -9.79
CA ARG A 256 5.89 -13.41 -10.02
C ARG A 256 4.40 -13.77 -10.16
N TYR A 257 3.53 -12.80 -9.89
CA TYR A 257 2.09 -12.82 -9.99
C TYR A 257 1.62 -11.44 -10.51
N MET A 258 0.36 -11.33 -10.89
CA MET A 258 -0.23 -10.07 -11.35
C MET A 258 -0.97 -9.39 -10.21
N GLU A 259 -0.61 -8.14 -9.90
CA GLU A 259 -1.33 -7.28 -8.97
C GLU A 259 -2.22 -6.34 -9.76
N MET A 260 -3.51 -6.48 -9.60
CA MET A 260 -4.52 -5.54 -10.07
C MET A 260 -4.52 -4.34 -9.05
N ARG A 261 -4.72 -3.04 -9.34
CA ARG A 261 -4.59 -1.93 -8.34
C ARG A 261 -5.66 -0.79 -8.30
N GLY A 262 -6.81 -0.95 -8.94
CA GLY A 262 -7.75 0.09 -9.36
C GLY A 262 -8.99 0.33 -8.50
N ALA A 263 -9.37 -0.56 -7.58
CA ALA A 263 -10.59 -0.38 -6.78
C ALA A 263 -10.31 0.41 -5.51
N ASP A 264 -11.30 1.19 -5.11
CA ASP A 264 -11.32 1.77 -3.78
C ASP A 264 -11.55 0.66 -2.75
N ASP A 265 -11.11 0.90 -1.52
CA ASP A 265 -11.49 0.07 -0.38
C ASP A 265 -12.98 0.25 -0.03
N GLY A 266 -13.55 -0.69 0.74
CA GLY A 266 -14.96 -0.69 1.05
C GLY A 266 -15.39 -1.68 2.11
N PRO A 267 -16.72 -1.88 2.26
CA PRO A 267 -17.25 -2.82 3.25
C PRO A 267 -16.90 -4.27 2.88
N LEU A 268 -17.11 -5.19 3.82
CA LEU A 268 -16.75 -6.61 3.69
C LEU A 268 -17.26 -7.25 2.40
N GLU A 269 -18.49 -6.92 1.99
CA GLU A 269 -19.12 -7.45 0.78
C GLU A 269 -18.31 -7.07 -0.46
N MET A 270 -17.80 -5.84 -0.48
CA MET A 270 -16.97 -5.32 -1.56
C MET A 270 -15.58 -5.95 -1.57
N LEU A 271 -14.99 -6.16 -0.39
CA LEU A 271 -13.71 -6.87 -0.22
C LEU A 271 -13.78 -8.31 -0.76
N CYS A 272 -14.88 -9.03 -0.48
CA CYS A 272 -15.07 -10.39 -1.00
C CYS A 272 -15.50 -10.42 -2.48
N ALA A 273 -16.26 -9.44 -2.96
CA ALA A 273 -16.73 -9.38 -4.34
C ALA A 273 -15.62 -9.06 -5.34
N LEU A 274 -14.59 -8.29 -4.93
CA LEU A 274 -13.52 -7.91 -5.85
C LEU A 274 -12.71 -9.10 -6.42
N PRO A 275 -12.12 -10.00 -5.60
CA PRO A 275 -11.41 -11.15 -6.15
C PRO A 275 -12.35 -12.03 -6.98
N ALA A 276 -13.64 -12.11 -6.63
CA ALA A 276 -14.63 -12.85 -7.38
C ALA A 276 -14.81 -12.28 -8.80
N PHE A 277 -14.93 -10.95 -8.92
CA PHE A 277 -15.03 -10.26 -10.20
C PHE A 277 -13.87 -10.65 -11.14
N TRP A 278 -12.62 -10.68 -10.65
CA TRP A 278 -11.45 -11.01 -11.48
C TRP A 278 -11.30 -12.47 -11.80
N VAL A 279 -11.52 -13.36 -10.83
CA VAL A 279 -11.44 -14.79 -11.09
C VAL A 279 -12.45 -15.17 -12.18
N ILE A 280 -13.65 -14.59 -12.12
CA ILE A 280 -14.68 -14.78 -13.14
C ILE A 280 -14.22 -14.17 -14.48
N ASP A 281 -13.85 -12.89 -14.52
CA ASP A 281 -13.46 -12.21 -15.76
C ASP A 281 -12.27 -12.88 -16.48
N LEU A 282 -11.20 -13.20 -15.73
CA LEU A 282 -10.00 -13.85 -16.28
C LEU A 282 -10.26 -15.30 -16.71
N SER A 283 -11.17 -16.00 -16.03
CA SER A 283 -11.59 -17.34 -16.45
C SER A 283 -12.41 -17.29 -17.75
N MET A 284 -13.32 -16.32 -17.89
CA MET A 284 -14.12 -16.14 -19.10
C MET A 284 -13.27 -15.82 -20.33
N HIS A 285 -12.13 -15.14 -20.14
CA HIS A 285 -11.19 -14.80 -21.21
C HIS A 285 -10.08 -15.84 -21.41
N ASN A 286 -10.15 -17.02 -20.79
CA ASN A 286 -9.12 -18.08 -20.85
C ASN A 286 -7.71 -17.61 -20.44
N ILE A 287 -7.61 -16.56 -19.63
CA ILE A 287 -6.33 -16.05 -19.12
C ILE A 287 -5.84 -16.93 -17.96
N ILE A 288 -6.77 -17.50 -17.19
CA ILE A 288 -6.49 -18.46 -16.11
C ILE A 288 -7.25 -19.75 -16.44
N GLN A 289 -6.50 -20.85 -16.58
CA GLN A 289 -7.04 -22.21 -16.61
C GLN A 289 -6.71 -22.89 -15.28
N TYR A 290 -7.68 -23.60 -14.69
CA TYR A 290 -7.52 -24.38 -13.46
C TYR A 290 -6.80 -25.70 -13.71
#